data_AF-A0AAD9CUH5-F1
#
_entry.id   AF-A0AAD9CUH5-F1
#
_cell.length_a   1.000
_cell.length_b   1.000
_cell.length_c   1.000
_cell.angle_alpha   90.00
_cell.angle_beta   90.00
_cell.angle_gamma   90.00
#
_symmetry.space_group_name_H-M   'P 1'
#
loop_
_entity.id
_entity.type
_entity.pdbx_description
1 polymer ?
#
loop_
_entity_poly.entity_id
_entity_poly.type
_entity_poly.pdbx_seq_one_letter_code
_entity_poly.pdbx_strand_id
1 'polypeptide(L)'
;MLPVTMWSSHDSSLFPWTPRIDLSYASRRKLSRLLDNIMADDRVCGSALEYIWQPMASYLISPQPQSPNTCPNPSSLSVQGVGSATVRSALARNIPTVAFLRNPTKLPDDIRPGPTLSVVQGDALSKDSLKQAILHTGQPVSAVVLAAPMGSMSTRGKTRYEDITRSVVEVVQEVQKAHGKRIKLWVMAGSAILSHPDFPDRLLNSFMPMAFYEEYIYAWKDLEERFRDVDWSINCPALIKSGEPSGPYYYSTDVLPGYRKPYALTRWIPGQWGYALNIMFSNWMAQPVSFRTLGEFMVDHLDLDTELKHKRVGVLEDPGARK
;
A
#
# COMPACT_ATOMS: atom_id res chain seq x y z
N MET A 1 19.10 -8.57 15.85
CA MET A 1 18.01 -7.59 15.63
C MET A 1 16.88 -8.37 14.96
N LEU A 2 15.68 -8.46 15.55
CA LEU A 2 14.57 -9.27 15.01
C LEU A 2 13.42 -8.34 14.59
N PRO A 3 12.98 -8.26 13.32
CA PRO A 3 11.70 -7.69 12.92
C PRO A 3 10.60 -8.76 12.94
N VAL A 4 9.40 -8.37 13.36
CA VAL A 4 8.19 -9.17 13.15
C VAL A 4 7.48 -8.65 11.91
N THR A 5 7.21 -9.50 10.92
CA THR A 5 6.34 -9.15 9.80
C THR A 5 4.99 -9.84 9.98
N MET A 6 3.91 -9.06 10.03
CA MET A 6 2.55 -9.59 10.17
C MET A 6 1.85 -9.64 8.82
N TRP A 7 1.25 -10.78 8.49
CA TRP A 7 0.47 -10.96 7.28
C TRP A 7 -0.89 -11.62 7.56
N SER A 8 -1.95 -10.94 7.13
CA SER A 8 -3.30 -11.49 7.07
C SER A 8 -3.50 -12.14 5.70
N SER A 9 -3.53 -13.47 5.68
CA SER A 9 -3.82 -14.21 4.46
C SER A 9 -5.35 -14.30 4.28
N HIS A 10 -5.92 -13.53 3.35
CA HIS A 10 -7.31 -13.70 2.95
C HIS A 10 -7.49 -15.01 2.17
N ASP A 11 -8.66 -15.63 2.31
CA ASP A 11 -9.03 -16.86 1.62
C ASP A 11 -9.34 -16.57 0.15
N SER A 12 -8.55 -17.14 -0.76
CA SER A 12 -8.68 -16.95 -2.21
C SER A 12 -9.73 -17.87 -2.85
N SER A 13 -10.33 -18.80 -2.09
CA SER A 13 -11.31 -19.76 -2.61
C SER A 13 -12.74 -19.18 -2.77
N LEU A 14 -12.99 -17.95 -2.31
CA LEU A 14 -14.30 -17.28 -2.39
C LEU A 14 -14.42 -16.16 -3.44
N PHE A 15 -13.38 -15.89 -4.25
CA PHE A 15 -13.36 -14.66 -5.07
C PHE A 15 -12.79 -14.84 -6.49
N PRO A 16 -13.59 -15.28 -7.47
CA PRO A 16 -13.22 -15.25 -8.87
C PRO A 16 -13.60 -13.90 -9.52
N TRP A 17 -13.11 -12.77 -8.99
CA TRP A 17 -13.44 -11.47 -9.60
C TRP A 17 -12.28 -10.47 -9.52
N THR A 18 -11.69 -10.15 -10.68
CA THR A 18 -11.24 -8.78 -10.96
C THR A 18 -12.42 -7.84 -10.74
N PRO A 19 -12.28 -6.68 -10.06
CA PRO A 19 -13.40 -5.77 -9.90
C PRO A 19 -13.84 -5.26 -11.27
N ARG A 20 -14.94 -5.79 -11.79
CA ARG A 20 -15.73 -5.08 -12.79
C ARG A 20 -16.38 -3.93 -12.05
N ILE A 21 -15.93 -2.70 -12.33
CA ILE A 21 -16.72 -1.53 -11.99
C ILE A 21 -17.95 -1.58 -12.90
N ASP A 22 -19.00 -2.26 -12.45
CA ASP A 22 -20.26 -2.32 -13.18
C ASP A 22 -21.01 -1.01 -12.94
N LEU A 23 -20.58 0.03 -13.66
CA LEU A 23 -21.34 1.27 -13.75
C LEU A 23 -22.73 0.91 -14.26
N SER A 24 -23.78 1.34 -13.53
CA SER A 24 -25.14 1.23 -14.03
C SER A 24 -25.21 1.78 -15.45
N TYR A 25 -26.07 1.23 -16.30
CA TYR A 25 -26.20 1.71 -17.67
C TYR A 25 -26.47 3.22 -17.76
N ALA A 26 -27.19 3.77 -16.78
CA ALA A 26 -27.40 5.21 -16.63
C ALA A 26 -26.10 5.97 -16.30
N SER A 27 -25.26 5.42 -15.43
CA SER A 27 -23.94 5.98 -15.09
C SER A 27 -22.97 5.90 -16.28
N ARG A 28 -23.01 4.81 -17.05
CA ARG A 28 -22.23 4.67 -18.31
C ARG A 28 -22.66 5.69 -19.34
N ARG A 29 -23.97 5.89 -19.55
CA ARG A 29 -24.48 6.93 -20.48
C ARG A 29 -24.13 8.35 -20.01
N LYS A 30 -24.20 8.63 -18.70
CA LYS A 30 -23.82 9.95 -18.16
C LYS A 30 -22.34 10.23 -18.34
N LEU A 31 -21.48 9.25 -18.03
CA LEU A 31 -20.05 9.37 -18.24
C LEU A 31 -19.72 9.48 -19.73
N SER A 32 -20.33 8.65 -20.59
CA SER A 32 -20.20 8.73 -22.05
C SER A 32 -20.59 10.11 -22.56
N ARG A 33 -21.77 10.64 -22.20
CA ARG A 33 -22.20 11.99 -22.65
C ARG A 33 -21.30 13.11 -22.13
N LEU A 34 -20.79 12.99 -20.90
CA LEU A 34 -19.83 13.95 -20.36
C LEU A 34 -18.54 13.92 -21.19
N LEU A 35 -18.07 12.74 -21.55
CA LEU A 35 -16.89 12.54 -22.40
C LEU A 35 -17.13 13.01 -23.83
N ASP A 36 -18.28 12.71 -24.43
CA ASP A 36 -18.68 13.15 -25.77
C ASP A 36 -18.75 14.68 -25.84
N ASN A 37 -19.28 15.34 -24.80
CA ASN A 37 -19.32 16.79 -24.70
C ASN A 37 -17.94 17.42 -24.51
N ILE A 38 -17.01 16.74 -23.83
CA ILE A 38 -15.61 17.18 -23.71
C ILE A 38 -14.87 16.99 -25.05
N MET A 39 -15.18 15.91 -25.79
CA MET A 39 -14.59 15.61 -27.10
C MET A 39 -15.09 16.52 -28.22
N ALA A 40 -16.28 17.12 -28.06
CA ALA A 40 -16.88 18.06 -29.01
C ALA A 40 -16.48 19.53 -28.77
N ASP A 41 -15.71 19.85 -27.72
CA ASP A 41 -15.17 21.20 -27.52
C ASP A 41 -13.86 21.38 -28.29
N ASP A 42 -13.90 22.17 -29.36
CA ASP A 42 -12.77 22.46 -30.27
C ASP A 42 -11.53 23.07 -29.57
N ARG A 43 -11.66 23.48 -28.29
CA ARG A 43 -10.54 23.96 -27.47
C ARG A 43 -9.72 22.83 -26.85
N VAL A 44 -10.19 21.59 -26.92
CA VAL A 44 -9.52 20.42 -26.35
C VAL A 44 -8.70 19.73 -27.44
N CYS A 45 -7.37 19.86 -27.37
CA CYS A 45 -6.46 19.33 -28.37
C CYS A 45 -6.54 17.78 -28.43
N GLY A 46 -6.99 17.22 -29.56
CA GLY A 46 -7.25 15.77 -29.71
C GLY A 46 -6.08 14.85 -29.37
N SER A 47 -4.83 15.31 -29.55
CA SER A 47 -3.61 14.56 -29.19
C SER A 47 -3.41 14.39 -27.68
N ALA A 48 -3.89 15.33 -26.87
CA ALA A 48 -3.82 15.24 -25.40
C ALA A 48 -4.83 14.24 -24.85
N LEU A 49 -5.96 14.05 -25.54
CA LEU A 49 -6.99 13.07 -25.20
C LEU A 49 -6.58 11.64 -25.58
N GLU A 50 -5.90 11.42 -26.71
CA GLU A 50 -5.35 10.09 -27.06
C GLU A 50 -4.36 9.58 -26.01
N TYR A 51 -3.55 10.46 -25.42
CA TYR A 51 -2.57 10.12 -24.38
C TYR A 51 -3.21 9.68 -23.05
N ILE A 52 -4.43 10.13 -22.77
CA ILE A 52 -5.21 9.76 -21.57
C ILE A 52 -6.13 8.57 -21.89
N TRP A 53 -6.73 8.57 -23.08
CA TRP A 53 -7.65 7.55 -23.54
C TRP A 53 -6.96 6.21 -23.79
N GLN A 54 -5.76 6.16 -24.37
CA GLN A 54 -5.10 4.87 -24.61
C GLN A 54 -4.77 4.09 -23.32
N PRO A 55 -4.22 4.70 -22.25
CA PRO A 55 -4.09 4.04 -20.95
C PRO A 55 -5.45 3.67 -20.34
N MET A 56 -6.46 4.53 -20.45
CA MET A 56 -7.81 4.24 -19.92
C MET A 56 -8.50 3.09 -20.65
N ALA A 57 -8.47 3.10 -21.98
CA ALA A 57 -9.10 2.10 -22.84
C ALA A 57 -8.36 0.75 -22.75
N SER A 58 -7.03 0.74 -22.69
CA SER A 58 -6.28 -0.50 -22.45
C SER A 58 -6.62 -1.13 -21.09
N TYR A 59 -6.83 -0.32 -20.04
CA TYR A 59 -7.27 -0.80 -18.73
C TYR A 59 -8.75 -1.21 -18.67
N LEU A 60 -9.62 -0.54 -19.43
CA LEU A 60 -11.08 -0.76 -19.41
C LEU A 60 -11.58 -1.80 -20.43
N ILE A 61 -10.83 -2.05 -21.50
CA ILE A 61 -11.28 -2.82 -22.68
C ILE A 61 -10.43 -4.08 -22.92
N SER A 62 -9.22 -4.21 -22.36
CA SER A 62 -8.36 -5.38 -22.61
C SER A 62 -8.16 -6.24 -21.35
N PRO A 63 -8.78 -7.43 -21.25
CA PRO A 63 -8.13 -8.52 -20.55
C PRO A 63 -6.92 -8.89 -21.40
N GLN A 64 -5.69 -8.63 -20.93
CA GLN A 64 -4.51 -9.25 -21.50
C GLN A 64 -4.75 -10.78 -21.44
N PRO A 65 -4.93 -11.47 -22.57
CA PRO A 65 -4.96 -12.92 -22.55
C PRO A 65 -3.55 -13.34 -22.16
N GLN A 66 -3.41 -13.98 -21.00
CA GLN A 66 -2.21 -14.77 -20.77
C GLN A 66 -2.17 -15.81 -21.88
N SER A 67 -1.15 -15.74 -22.73
CA SER A 67 -0.86 -16.78 -23.72
C SER A 67 -0.88 -18.15 -23.02
N PRO A 68 -1.72 -19.10 -23.46
CA PRO A 68 -1.92 -20.36 -22.74
C PRO A 68 -0.72 -21.33 -22.78
N ASN A 69 0.40 -21.00 -23.44
CA ASN A 69 1.43 -21.99 -23.79
C ASN A 69 2.88 -21.62 -23.48
N THR A 70 3.15 -20.76 -22.50
CA THR A 70 4.51 -20.65 -21.94
C THR A 70 4.49 -21.05 -20.48
N CYS A 71 5.05 -22.24 -20.17
CA CYS A 71 5.41 -22.60 -18.82
C CYS A 71 6.18 -21.42 -18.19
N PRO A 72 5.75 -20.91 -17.02
CA PRO A 72 6.45 -19.82 -16.39
C PRO A 72 7.87 -20.28 -16.04
N ASN A 73 8.83 -19.46 -16.43
CA ASN A 73 10.22 -19.61 -16.04
C ASN A 73 10.27 -19.66 -14.50
N PRO A 74 10.90 -20.67 -13.85
CA PRO A 74 10.90 -20.81 -12.39
C PRO A 74 11.60 -19.66 -11.63
N SER A 75 12.16 -18.67 -12.34
CA SER A 75 12.72 -17.44 -11.77
C SER A 75 11.70 -16.32 -11.55
N SER A 76 10.46 -16.41 -12.05
CA SER A 76 9.40 -15.44 -11.71
C SER A 76 8.69 -15.86 -10.43
N LEU A 77 9.41 -15.77 -9.30
CA LEU A 77 8.85 -15.91 -7.96
C LEU A 77 7.66 -14.95 -7.83
N SER A 78 6.45 -15.50 -7.77
CA SER A 78 5.24 -14.71 -7.53
C SER A 78 5.36 -14.08 -6.13
N VAL A 79 5.79 -12.81 -6.08
CA VAL A 79 5.81 -12.05 -4.83
C VAL A 79 4.37 -11.81 -4.40
N GLN A 80 3.89 -12.65 -3.47
CA GLN A 80 2.54 -12.59 -2.93
C GLN A 80 2.49 -11.56 -1.80
N GLY A 81 2.36 -10.28 -2.16
CA GLY A 81 2.09 -9.19 -1.21
C GLY A 81 3.30 -8.59 -0.49
N VAL A 82 3.08 -7.45 0.16
CA VAL A 82 4.11 -6.66 0.85
C VAL A 82 4.76 -7.46 2.00
N GLY A 83 3.99 -8.25 2.75
CA GLY A 83 4.51 -9.04 3.86
C GLY A 83 5.56 -10.06 3.43
N SER A 84 5.29 -10.83 2.38
CA SER A 84 6.26 -11.81 1.87
C SER A 84 7.49 -11.12 1.26
N ALA A 85 7.30 -9.98 0.58
CA ALA A 85 8.42 -9.18 0.08
C ALA A 85 9.33 -8.65 1.19
N THR A 86 8.74 -8.19 2.30
CA THR A 86 9.47 -7.70 3.47
C THR A 86 10.28 -8.83 4.11
N VAL A 87 9.69 -10.01 4.30
CA VAL A 87 10.40 -11.17 4.86
C VAL A 87 11.57 -11.58 3.96
N ARG A 88 11.37 -11.67 2.63
CA ARG A 88 12.46 -11.95 1.69
C ARG A 88 13.59 -10.93 1.79
N SER A 89 13.22 -9.65 1.84
CA SER A 89 14.15 -8.53 1.94
C SER A 89 14.98 -8.59 3.22
N ALA A 90 14.36 -8.93 4.36
CA ALA A 90 15.04 -9.11 5.64
C ALA A 90 15.98 -10.32 5.62
N LEU A 91 15.52 -11.45 5.07
CA LEU A 91 16.31 -12.67 4.92
C LEU A 91 17.53 -12.49 4.04
N ALA A 92 17.39 -11.78 2.92
CA ALA A 92 18.50 -11.45 2.02
C ALA A 92 19.60 -10.63 2.70
N ARG A 93 19.24 -9.84 3.73
CA ARG A 93 20.16 -9.05 4.56
C ARG A 93 20.61 -9.79 5.83
N ASN A 94 20.32 -11.08 5.96
CA ASN A 94 20.57 -11.90 7.15
C ASN A 94 20.00 -11.30 8.45
N ILE A 95 18.88 -10.60 8.34
CA ILE A 95 18.17 -10.05 9.50
C ILE A 95 17.27 -11.16 10.05
N PRO A 96 17.56 -11.71 11.25
CA PRO A 96 16.69 -12.69 11.90
C PRO A 96 15.26 -12.16 11.93
N THR A 97 14.24 -12.92 11.57
CA THR A 97 12.88 -12.42 11.35
C THR A 97 11.83 -13.36 11.93
N VAL A 98 10.73 -12.79 12.43
CA VAL A 98 9.55 -13.54 12.88
C VAL A 98 8.40 -13.26 11.92
N ALA A 99 7.94 -14.27 11.19
CA ALA A 99 6.72 -14.17 10.40
C ALA A 99 5.51 -14.53 11.27
N PHE A 100 4.61 -13.57 11.51
CA PHE A 100 3.38 -13.78 12.26
C PHE A 100 2.18 -13.90 11.31
N LEU A 101 1.56 -15.07 11.29
CA LEU A 101 0.61 -15.48 10.26
C LEU A 101 -0.61 -16.15 10.88
N ARG A 102 -1.81 -15.84 10.36
CA ARG A 102 -3.00 -16.61 10.70
C ARG A 102 -2.94 -18.05 10.20
N ASN A 103 -2.41 -18.23 8.99
CA ASN A 103 -2.23 -19.53 8.37
C ASN A 103 -0.80 -19.64 7.80
N PRO A 104 0.10 -20.35 8.50
CA PRO A 104 1.47 -20.59 8.04
C PRO A 104 1.59 -21.28 6.69
N THR A 105 0.60 -22.09 6.27
CA THR A 105 0.66 -22.80 4.99
C THR A 105 0.54 -21.89 3.77
N LYS A 106 0.16 -20.62 3.98
CA LYS A 106 0.14 -19.61 2.91
C LYS A 106 1.52 -18.99 2.66
N LEU A 107 2.50 -19.28 3.52
CA LEU A 107 3.86 -18.79 3.32
C LEU A 107 4.40 -19.36 1.99
N PRO A 108 4.94 -18.52 1.08
CA PRO A 108 5.50 -18.98 -0.18
C PRO A 108 6.59 -20.04 0.03
N ASP A 109 6.67 -21.02 -0.86
CA ASP A 109 7.59 -22.17 -0.74
C ASP A 109 9.07 -21.78 -0.68
N ASP A 110 9.44 -20.61 -1.21
CA ASP A 110 10.80 -20.05 -1.17
C ASP A 110 11.13 -19.38 0.17
N ILE A 111 10.13 -19.10 1.01
CA ILE A 111 10.30 -18.56 2.35
C ILE A 111 10.05 -19.69 3.35
N ARG A 112 11.12 -20.37 3.77
CA ARG A 112 11.04 -21.49 4.71
C ARG A 112 11.62 -21.14 6.08
N PRO A 113 11.04 -21.65 7.17
CA PRO A 113 11.65 -21.53 8.50
C PRO A 113 13.10 -22.02 8.50
N GLY A 114 13.94 -21.36 9.27
CA GLY A 114 15.37 -21.66 9.33
C GLY A 114 16.06 -20.84 10.43
N PRO A 115 17.40 -20.81 10.46
CA PRO A 115 18.16 -20.10 11.51
C PRO A 115 17.81 -18.62 11.65
N THR A 116 17.37 -17.99 10.55
CA THR A 116 17.02 -16.57 10.46
C THR A 116 15.52 -16.33 10.30
N LEU A 117 14.67 -17.37 10.24
CA LEU A 117 13.21 -17.20 10.15
C LEU A 117 12.50 -18.12 11.13
N SER A 118 11.80 -17.50 12.07
CA SER A 118 10.79 -18.14 12.90
C SER A 118 9.39 -17.84 12.36
N VAL A 119 8.49 -18.82 12.41
CA VAL A 119 7.08 -18.62 12.06
C VAL A 119 6.24 -18.80 13.31
N VAL A 120 5.43 -17.80 13.64
CA VAL A 120 4.49 -17.82 14.76
C VAL A 120 3.07 -17.75 14.18
N GLN A 121 2.28 -18.77 14.47
CA GLN A 121 0.87 -18.78 14.09
C GLN A 121 0.05 -17.98 15.11
N GLY A 122 -0.84 -17.11 14.64
CA GLY A 122 -1.74 -16.37 15.51
C GLY A 122 -2.67 -15.41 14.77
N ASP A 123 -3.54 -14.74 15.53
CA ASP A 123 -4.46 -13.72 15.02
C ASP A 123 -4.03 -12.33 15.49
N ALA A 124 -4.04 -11.34 14.60
CA ALA A 124 -3.66 -9.95 14.93
C ALA A 124 -4.68 -9.26 15.85
N LEU A 125 -5.85 -9.84 16.08
CA LEU A 125 -6.82 -9.41 17.08
C LEU A 125 -6.61 -10.10 18.43
N SER A 126 -5.77 -11.14 18.50
CA SER A 126 -5.38 -11.78 19.75
C SER A 126 -4.15 -11.09 20.33
N LYS A 127 -4.36 -10.28 21.38
CA LYS A 127 -3.27 -9.59 22.10
C LYS A 127 -2.21 -10.57 22.62
N ASP A 128 -2.61 -11.74 23.09
CA ASP A 128 -1.68 -12.75 23.61
C ASP A 128 -0.81 -13.34 22.50
N SER A 129 -1.41 -13.66 21.35
CA SER A 129 -0.66 -14.13 20.17
C SER A 129 0.32 -13.07 19.66
N LEU A 130 -0.13 -11.81 19.63
CA LEU A 130 0.70 -10.65 19.29
C LEU A 130 1.88 -10.50 20.25
N LYS A 131 1.63 -10.55 21.56
CA LYS A 131 2.67 -10.47 22.61
C LYS A 131 3.68 -11.58 22.45
N GLN A 132 3.24 -12.82 22.23
CA GLN A 132 4.12 -13.95 22.01
C GLN A 132 5.04 -13.75 20.79
N ALA A 133 4.52 -13.19 19.71
CA ALA A 133 5.31 -12.91 18.50
C ALA A 133 6.29 -11.73 18.70
N ILE A 134 5.86 -10.67 19.38
CA ILE A 134 6.66 -9.47 19.65
C ILE A 134 7.75 -9.76 20.72
N LEU A 135 7.45 -10.63 21.68
CA LEU A 135 8.37 -11.14 22.71
C LEU A 135 9.00 -12.47 22.28
N HIS A 136 9.32 -12.63 21.01
CA HIS A 136 9.92 -13.86 20.52
C HIS A 136 11.19 -14.20 21.33
N THR A 137 11.29 -15.42 21.85
CA THR A 137 12.37 -15.85 22.78
C THR A 137 12.44 -15.09 24.11
N GLY A 138 11.35 -14.44 24.55
CA GLY A 138 11.27 -13.69 25.80
C GLY A 138 11.89 -12.30 25.75
N GLN A 139 12.33 -11.84 24.57
CA GLN A 139 12.92 -10.53 24.36
C GLN A 139 12.09 -9.74 23.34
N PRO A 140 11.88 -8.42 23.54
CA PRO A 140 11.19 -7.62 22.55
C PRO A 140 11.98 -7.54 21.24
N VAL A 141 11.26 -7.71 20.14
CA VAL A 141 11.72 -7.41 18.78
C VAL A 141 12.14 -5.95 18.66
N SER A 142 12.94 -5.63 17.64
CA SER A 142 13.44 -4.27 17.42
C SER A 142 12.49 -3.45 16.54
N ALA A 143 11.75 -4.14 15.66
CA ALA A 143 10.78 -3.54 14.78
C ALA A 143 9.58 -4.48 14.54
N VAL A 144 8.44 -3.89 14.22
CA VAL A 144 7.23 -4.58 13.78
C VAL A 144 6.78 -3.96 12.46
N VAL A 145 6.51 -4.80 11.47
CA VAL A 145 5.95 -4.41 10.17
C VAL A 145 4.54 -5.00 10.06
N LEU A 146 3.54 -4.13 10.15
CA LEU A 146 2.15 -4.47 9.87
C LEU A 146 1.91 -4.35 8.36
N ALA A 147 2.13 -5.45 7.64
CA ALA A 147 2.05 -5.51 6.18
C ALA A 147 0.66 -5.91 5.65
N ALA A 148 -0.40 -5.67 6.43
CA ALA A 148 -1.78 -5.96 6.05
C ALA A 148 -2.38 -4.77 5.29
N PRO A 149 -2.52 -4.81 3.95
CA PRO A 149 -3.34 -3.81 3.26
C PRO A 149 -4.81 -4.00 3.63
N MET A 150 -5.64 -2.95 3.51
CA MET A 150 -7.08 -3.17 3.49
C MET A 150 -7.43 -4.20 2.42
N GLY A 151 -8.28 -5.17 2.79
CA GLY A 151 -8.91 -6.05 1.81
C GLY A 151 -9.64 -5.20 0.79
N SER A 152 -9.30 -5.41 -0.50
CA SER A 152 -9.92 -4.85 -1.71
C SER A 152 -11.19 -4.03 -1.49
N MET A 153 -11.12 -2.72 -1.75
CA MET A 153 -12.20 -1.74 -1.99
C MET A 153 -13.63 -2.29 -1.86
N SER A 154 -14.00 -2.70 -0.65
CA SER A 154 -15.34 -3.22 -0.41
C SER A 154 -16.23 -1.99 -0.34
N THR A 155 -17.08 -1.81 -1.35
CA THR A 155 -17.99 -0.66 -1.46
C THR A 155 -19.05 -0.61 -0.36
N ARG A 156 -19.11 -1.62 0.53
CA ARG A 156 -20.22 -1.83 1.46
C ARG A 156 -19.86 -2.47 2.81
N GLY A 157 -18.58 -2.63 3.15
CA GLY A 157 -18.19 -3.31 4.39
C GLY A 157 -16.97 -2.66 5.03
N LYS A 158 -17.08 -2.35 6.33
CA LYS A 158 -15.93 -2.04 7.18
C LYS A 158 -14.99 -3.24 7.16
N THR A 159 -13.71 -2.99 6.86
CA THR A 159 -12.68 -3.98 7.09
C THR A 159 -12.32 -3.99 8.58
N ARG A 160 -11.51 -4.97 9.01
CA ARG A 160 -10.98 -4.99 10.38
C ARG A 160 -9.64 -4.24 10.52
N TYR A 161 -9.28 -3.43 9.53
CA TYR A 161 -7.97 -2.78 9.48
C TYR A 161 -7.73 -1.86 10.68
N GLU A 162 -8.73 -1.05 11.06
CA GLU A 162 -8.64 -0.18 12.25
C GLU A 162 -8.39 -1.01 13.52
N ASP A 163 -9.19 -2.05 13.74
CA ASP A 163 -9.07 -2.93 14.92
C ASP A 163 -7.72 -3.65 14.97
N ILE A 164 -7.24 -4.14 13.82
CA ILE A 164 -5.92 -4.78 13.70
C ILE A 164 -4.81 -3.79 14.01
N THR A 165 -4.86 -2.59 13.41
CA THR A 165 -3.83 -1.56 13.62
C THR A 165 -3.80 -1.17 15.09
N ARG A 166 -4.96 -0.88 15.69
CA ARG A 166 -5.07 -0.55 17.12
C ARG A 166 -4.51 -1.67 18.00
N SER A 167 -4.93 -2.92 17.78
CA SER A 167 -4.46 -4.08 18.54
C SER A 167 -2.94 -4.22 18.50
N VAL A 168 -2.33 -4.09 17.31
CA VAL A 168 -0.87 -4.16 17.15
C VAL A 168 -0.17 -3.02 17.89
N VAL A 169 -0.65 -1.78 17.74
CA VAL A 169 -0.01 -0.61 18.37
C VAL A 169 -0.12 -0.67 19.89
N GLU A 170 -1.28 -1.09 20.42
CA GLU A 170 -1.48 -1.28 21.86
C GLU A 170 -0.50 -2.32 22.42
N VAL A 171 -0.35 -3.48 21.75
CA VAL A 171 0.60 -4.50 22.21
C VAL A 171 2.04 -4.01 22.10
N VAL A 172 2.41 -3.33 21.02
CA VAL A 172 3.74 -2.71 20.90
C VAL A 172 3.99 -1.77 22.07
N GLN A 173 3.04 -0.87 22.38
CA GLN A 173 3.17 0.06 23.50
C GLN A 173 3.25 -0.65 24.86
N GLU A 174 2.43 -1.68 25.08
CA GLU A 174 2.45 -2.49 26.31
C GLU A 174 3.83 -3.16 26.49
N VAL A 175 4.39 -3.75 25.43
CA VAL A 175 5.72 -4.38 25.47
C VAL A 175 6.83 -3.34 25.68
N GLN A 176 6.77 -2.19 25.00
CA GLN A 176 7.74 -1.11 25.19
C GLN A 176 7.77 -0.65 26.65
N LYS A 177 6.59 -0.45 27.27
CA LYS A 177 6.46 -0.05 28.68
C LYS A 177 6.99 -1.12 29.63
N ALA A 178 6.65 -2.39 29.40
CA ALA A 178 7.04 -3.48 30.28
C ALA A 178 8.55 -3.78 30.26
N HIS A 179 9.21 -3.59 29.12
CA HIS A 179 10.63 -3.94 28.93
C HIS A 179 11.58 -2.74 28.82
N GLY A 180 11.06 -1.51 28.79
CA GLY A 180 11.87 -0.29 28.65
C GLY A 180 12.63 -0.20 27.31
N LYS A 181 12.21 -0.98 26.30
CA LYS A 181 12.87 -1.05 24.98
C LYS A 181 11.98 -0.45 23.92
N ARG A 182 12.52 0.50 23.14
CA ARG A 182 11.82 1.10 22.00
C ARG A 182 11.66 0.09 20.86
N ILE A 183 10.51 0.13 20.17
CA ILE A 183 10.18 -0.74 19.04
C ILE A 183 9.74 0.15 17.88
N LYS A 184 10.39 0.01 16.72
CA LYS A 184 9.97 0.68 15.48
C LYS A 184 8.69 0.03 14.97
N LEU A 185 7.66 0.79 14.64
CA LEU A 185 6.43 0.27 14.06
C LEU A 185 6.21 0.81 12.64
N TRP A 186 6.18 -0.07 11.65
CA TRP A 186 5.74 0.24 10.30
C TRP A 186 4.31 -0.22 10.08
N VAL A 187 3.46 0.68 9.61
CA VAL A 187 2.05 0.39 9.27
C VAL A 187 1.82 0.65 7.79
N MET A 188 1.17 -0.28 7.09
CA MET A 188 0.80 -0.11 5.68
C MET A 188 -0.56 0.59 5.54
N ALA A 189 -0.59 1.76 4.91
CA ALA A 189 -1.82 2.44 4.50
C ALA A 189 -1.86 2.66 2.98
N GLY A 190 -2.67 3.59 2.52
CA GLY A 190 -2.69 4.05 1.12
C GLY A 190 -2.34 5.53 1.01
N SER A 191 -1.83 5.94 -0.15
CA SER A 191 -1.46 7.34 -0.44
C SER A 191 -2.57 8.38 -0.20
N ALA A 192 -3.84 7.96 -0.12
CA ALA A 192 -4.97 8.84 0.15
C ALA A 192 -4.84 9.65 1.46
N ILE A 193 -4.05 9.17 2.44
CA ILE A 193 -3.80 9.90 3.69
C ILE A 193 -2.61 10.87 3.61
N LEU A 194 -1.93 10.99 2.47
CA LEU A 194 -0.89 12.01 2.24
C LEU A 194 -1.54 13.37 1.96
N SER A 195 -0.84 14.45 2.28
CA SER A 195 -1.25 15.82 1.96
C SER A 195 -1.09 16.11 0.46
N HIS A 196 -1.98 16.95 -0.06
CA HIS A 196 -1.89 17.44 -1.44
C HIS A 196 -0.80 18.53 -1.53
N PRO A 197 0.14 18.47 -2.50
CA PRO A 197 1.24 19.44 -2.57
C PRO A 197 0.79 20.90 -2.75
N ASP A 198 -0.24 21.13 -3.57
CA ASP A 198 -0.78 22.49 -3.76
C ASP A 198 -1.78 22.92 -2.66
N PHE A 199 -2.22 21.99 -1.78
CA PHE A 199 -3.18 22.24 -0.70
C PHE A 199 -2.74 21.47 0.55
N PRO A 200 -1.69 21.91 1.25
CA PRO A 200 -1.02 21.12 2.29
C PRO A 200 -1.92 20.83 3.50
N ASP A 201 -2.95 21.65 3.71
CA ASP A 201 -4.01 21.49 4.73
C ASP A 201 -5.05 20.41 4.37
N ARG A 202 -4.98 19.85 3.16
CA ARG A 202 -5.92 18.86 2.65
C ARG A 202 -5.22 17.55 2.30
N LEU A 203 -5.87 16.45 2.65
CA LEU A 203 -5.42 15.13 2.24
C LEU A 203 -5.78 14.88 0.77
N LEU A 204 -5.08 13.97 0.10
CA LEU A 204 -5.46 13.52 -1.24
C LEU A 204 -6.89 12.96 -1.26
N ASN A 205 -7.29 12.26 -0.18
CA ASN A 205 -8.66 11.84 0.09
C ASN A 205 -9.68 12.98 -0.13
N SER A 206 -9.38 14.20 0.31
CA SER A 206 -10.36 15.30 0.31
C SER A 206 -10.82 15.71 -1.09
N PHE A 207 -10.09 15.30 -2.13
CA PHE A 207 -10.43 15.55 -3.53
C PHE A 207 -11.18 14.39 -4.17
N MET A 208 -11.28 13.24 -3.51
CA MET A 208 -11.97 12.07 -4.04
C MET A 208 -13.25 11.84 -3.24
N PRO A 209 -14.43 11.79 -3.90
CA PRO A 209 -15.71 11.56 -3.23
C PRO A 209 -15.91 10.10 -2.80
N MET A 210 -14.83 9.41 -2.46
CA MET A 210 -14.79 7.97 -2.27
C MET A 210 -14.51 7.64 -0.80
N ALA A 211 -15.51 7.07 -0.12
CA ALA A 211 -15.45 6.59 1.26
C ALA A 211 -14.44 5.43 1.49
N PHE A 212 -13.57 5.12 0.53
CA PHE A 212 -12.69 3.95 0.52
C PHE A 212 -11.49 4.05 1.46
N TYR A 213 -11.34 5.13 2.23
CA TYR A 213 -10.12 5.41 2.99
C TYR A 213 -10.35 5.94 4.41
N GLU A 214 -11.59 5.88 4.92
CA GLU A 214 -11.89 6.37 6.28
C GLU A 214 -11.08 5.60 7.34
N GLU A 215 -10.94 4.28 7.19
CA GLU A 215 -10.19 3.45 8.15
C GLU A 215 -8.71 3.81 8.23
N TYR A 216 -8.08 4.20 7.11
CA TYR A 216 -6.70 4.69 7.13
C TYR A 216 -6.59 6.04 7.85
N ILE A 217 -7.58 6.92 7.68
CA ILE A 217 -7.62 8.21 8.38
C ILE A 217 -7.80 7.98 9.87
N TYR A 218 -8.73 7.12 10.28
CA TYR A 218 -8.94 6.81 11.69
C TYR A 218 -7.69 6.17 12.31
N ALA A 219 -7.08 5.19 11.65
CA ALA A 219 -5.86 4.55 12.13
C ALA A 219 -4.69 5.56 12.24
N TRP A 220 -4.51 6.45 11.26
CA TRP A 220 -3.48 7.48 11.32
C TRP A 220 -3.73 8.48 12.45
N LYS A 221 -4.97 8.97 12.60
CA LYS A 221 -5.33 9.86 13.72
C LYS A 221 -5.12 9.20 15.08
N ASP A 222 -5.47 7.92 15.21
CA ASP A 222 -5.23 7.16 16.44
C ASP A 222 -3.72 7.10 16.77
N LEU A 223 -2.89 6.84 15.75
CA LEU A 223 -1.42 6.87 15.88
C LEU A 223 -0.89 8.25 16.31
N GLU A 224 -1.39 9.32 15.68
CA GLU A 224 -0.97 10.69 15.93
C GLU A 224 -1.46 11.25 17.28
N GLU A 225 -2.66 10.87 17.72
CA GLU A 225 -3.27 11.44 18.92
C GLU A 225 -3.04 10.58 20.16
N ARG A 226 -3.19 9.26 20.06
CA ARG A 226 -3.19 8.33 21.19
C ARG A 226 -1.87 7.56 21.34
N PHE A 227 -1.12 7.36 20.26
CA PHE A 227 0.11 6.55 20.28
C PHE A 227 1.37 7.34 19.93
N ARG A 228 1.44 8.61 20.36
CA ARG A 228 2.60 9.51 20.18
C ARG A 228 3.91 8.95 20.73
N ASP A 229 3.85 8.12 21.76
CA ASP A 229 5.04 7.53 22.39
C ASP A 229 5.58 6.30 21.66
N VAL A 230 4.86 5.78 20.65
CA VAL A 230 5.30 4.67 19.81
C VAL A 230 6.06 5.22 18.61
N ASP A 231 7.20 4.63 18.25
CA ASP A 231 8.01 5.07 17.11
C ASP A 231 7.43 4.56 15.78
N TRP A 232 6.27 5.06 15.40
CA TRP A 232 5.55 4.61 14.21
C TRP A 232 5.97 5.35 12.93
N SER A 233 5.78 4.70 11.79
CA SER A 233 5.82 5.26 10.44
C SER A 233 4.73 4.59 9.60
N ILE A 234 4.10 5.33 8.69
CA ILE A 234 3.03 4.80 7.84
C ILE A 234 3.50 4.81 6.40
N ASN A 235 3.66 3.62 5.80
CA ASN A 235 3.97 3.50 4.38
C ASN A 235 2.68 3.70 3.56
N CYS A 236 2.70 4.64 2.63
CA CYS A 236 1.55 5.17 1.90
C CYS A 236 1.74 5.01 0.38
N PRO A 237 1.83 3.78 -0.15
CA PRO A 237 1.94 3.56 -1.58
C PRO A 237 0.70 4.07 -2.34
N ALA A 238 0.89 4.46 -3.59
CA ALA A 238 -0.21 4.85 -4.47
C ALA A 238 -0.92 3.63 -5.07
N LEU A 239 -0.27 2.97 -6.03
CA LEU A 239 -0.71 1.71 -6.61
C LEU A 239 0.38 0.67 -6.41
N ILE A 240 0.02 -0.54 -5.97
CA ILE A 240 0.98 -1.63 -5.77
C ILE A 240 0.84 -2.63 -6.92
N LYS A 241 1.95 -2.99 -7.55
CA LYS A 241 2.02 -4.01 -8.61
C LYS A 241 2.83 -5.24 -8.16
N SER A 242 2.55 -6.37 -8.79
CA SER A 242 3.43 -7.53 -8.76
C SER A 242 4.60 -7.36 -9.74
N GLY A 243 5.63 -8.19 -9.58
CA GLY A 243 6.82 -8.20 -10.43
C GLY A 243 8.00 -7.42 -9.86
N GLU A 244 8.99 -7.21 -10.71
CA GLU A 244 10.25 -6.56 -10.36
C GLU A 244 10.10 -5.03 -10.23
N PRO A 245 10.93 -4.39 -9.40
CA PRO A 245 11.06 -2.94 -9.37
C PRO A 245 11.34 -2.38 -10.76
N SER A 246 10.61 -1.33 -11.13
CA SER A 246 10.82 -0.64 -12.41
C SER A 246 12.05 0.27 -12.43
N GLY A 247 12.68 0.51 -11.28
CA GLY A 247 13.87 1.33 -11.14
C GLY A 247 14.24 1.53 -9.66
N PRO A 248 15.17 2.45 -9.36
CA PRO A 248 15.41 2.88 -7.99
C PRO A 248 14.13 3.50 -7.40
N TYR A 249 14.01 3.43 -6.07
CA TYR A 249 12.90 4.06 -5.38
C TYR A 249 13.31 5.40 -4.75
N TYR A 250 12.33 6.28 -4.63
CA TYR A 250 12.40 7.54 -3.89
C TYR A 250 11.21 7.62 -2.96
N TYR A 251 11.32 8.43 -1.92
CA TYR A 251 10.23 8.65 -0.99
C TYR A 251 10.05 10.13 -0.67
N SER A 252 8.88 10.46 -0.14
CA SER A 252 8.60 11.74 0.48
C SER A 252 7.80 11.54 1.76
N THR A 253 7.98 12.45 2.71
CA THR A 253 7.22 12.47 3.95
C THR A 253 6.04 13.41 3.83
N ASP A 254 4.88 12.97 4.31
CA ASP A 254 3.63 13.72 4.45
C ASP A 254 2.98 14.19 3.15
N VAL A 255 3.69 14.19 2.02
CA VAL A 255 3.20 14.55 0.69
C VAL A 255 3.41 13.42 -0.32
N LEU A 256 2.71 13.47 -1.45
CA LEU A 256 2.85 12.49 -2.52
C LEU A 256 4.19 12.66 -3.27
N PRO A 257 5.01 11.59 -3.39
CA PRO A 257 6.28 11.67 -4.10
C PRO A 257 6.04 11.83 -5.60
N GLY A 258 6.86 12.65 -6.25
CA GLY A 258 6.81 12.84 -7.71
C GLY A 258 5.47 13.40 -8.22
N TYR A 259 4.77 14.20 -7.40
CA TYR A 259 3.48 14.75 -7.77
C TYR A 259 3.54 15.49 -9.11
N ARG A 260 2.70 15.06 -10.05
CA ARG A 260 2.55 15.71 -11.36
C ARG A 260 1.38 16.67 -11.28
N LYS A 261 1.67 17.95 -11.55
CA LYS A 261 0.65 19.00 -11.65
C LYS A 261 -0.39 18.64 -12.71
N PRO A 262 -1.64 19.08 -12.52
CA PRO A 262 -2.73 18.82 -13.45
C PRO A 262 -2.32 19.10 -14.90
N TYR A 263 -2.51 18.10 -15.77
CA TYR A 263 -2.45 18.31 -17.22
C TYR A 263 -3.42 19.43 -17.59
N ALA A 264 -3.09 20.18 -18.65
CA ALA A 264 -3.93 21.28 -19.15
C ALA A 264 -5.41 20.90 -19.22
N LEU A 265 -5.72 19.65 -19.59
CA LEU A 265 -7.08 19.11 -19.65
C LEU A 265 -7.83 19.13 -18.30
N THR A 266 -7.19 18.68 -17.21
CA THR A 266 -7.81 18.64 -15.87
C THR A 266 -8.05 20.03 -15.28
N ARG A 267 -7.36 21.07 -15.79
CA ARG A 267 -7.61 22.48 -15.42
C ARG A 267 -8.94 23.01 -15.96
N TRP A 268 -9.45 22.43 -17.05
CA TRP A 268 -10.73 22.82 -17.64
C TRP A 268 -11.93 22.14 -16.97
N ILE A 269 -11.69 21.10 -16.16
CA ILE A 269 -12.73 20.40 -15.41
C ILE A 269 -13.00 21.18 -14.12
N PRO A 270 -14.18 21.81 -13.97
CA PRO A 270 -14.44 22.68 -12.83
C PRO A 270 -14.46 21.92 -11.50
N GLY A 271 -13.99 22.62 -10.46
CA GLY A 271 -14.08 22.16 -9.07
C GLY A 271 -13.18 20.98 -8.73
N GLN A 272 -13.59 20.21 -7.72
CA GLN A 272 -12.81 19.11 -7.15
C GLN A 272 -12.53 17.95 -8.11
N TRP A 273 -13.33 17.81 -9.18
CA TRP A 273 -13.21 16.71 -10.14
C TRP A 273 -11.93 16.77 -10.98
N GLY A 274 -11.47 17.97 -11.35
CA GLY A 274 -10.19 18.13 -12.06
C GLY A 274 -9.02 17.59 -11.24
N TYR A 275 -9.00 17.93 -9.95
CA TYR A 275 -8.00 17.44 -8.99
C TYR A 275 -8.11 15.94 -8.77
N ALA A 276 -9.33 15.41 -8.58
CA ALA A 276 -9.57 13.98 -8.42
C ALA A 276 -9.01 13.16 -9.59
N LEU A 277 -9.30 13.59 -10.82
CA LEU A 277 -8.81 12.94 -12.03
C LEU A 277 -7.30 13.05 -12.16
N ASN A 278 -6.70 14.20 -11.82
CA ASN A 278 -5.24 14.33 -11.83
C ASN A 278 -4.56 13.39 -10.82
N ILE A 279 -5.09 13.28 -9.61
CA ILE A 279 -4.57 12.37 -8.58
C ILE A 279 -4.67 10.92 -9.07
N MET A 280 -5.82 10.51 -9.60
CA MET A 280 -6.03 9.15 -10.08
C MET A 280 -5.14 8.79 -11.27
N PHE A 281 -5.12 9.60 -12.33
CA PHE A 281 -4.46 9.24 -13.59
C PHE A 281 -2.98 9.61 -13.62
N SER A 282 -2.64 10.83 -13.22
CA SER A 282 -1.27 11.35 -13.38
C SER A 282 -0.34 10.91 -12.26
N ASN A 283 -0.89 10.49 -11.12
CA ASN A 283 -0.12 10.09 -9.97
C ASN A 283 -0.36 8.61 -9.67
N TRP A 284 -1.57 8.21 -9.26
CA TRP A 284 -1.77 6.82 -8.81
C TRP A 284 -1.53 5.77 -9.90
N MET A 285 -2.12 5.94 -11.08
CA MET A 285 -1.95 4.98 -12.17
C MET A 285 -0.59 5.06 -12.85
N ALA A 286 -0.01 6.26 -12.92
CA ALA A 286 1.28 6.48 -13.57
C ALA A 286 2.49 6.06 -12.71
N GLN A 287 2.28 5.79 -11.42
CA GLN A 287 3.35 5.58 -10.45
C GLN A 287 3.15 4.30 -9.61
N PRO A 288 3.07 3.12 -10.24
CA PRO A 288 2.95 1.88 -9.50
C PRO A 288 4.29 1.51 -8.84
N VAL A 289 4.24 1.14 -7.56
CA VAL A 289 5.37 0.59 -6.80
C VAL A 289 5.23 -0.93 -6.69
N SER A 290 6.31 -1.67 -6.85
CA SER A 290 6.28 -3.13 -6.69
C SER A 290 6.20 -3.55 -5.22
N PHE A 291 5.63 -4.72 -4.96
CA PHE A 291 5.71 -5.33 -3.61
C PHE A 291 7.15 -5.44 -3.12
N ARG A 292 8.09 -5.77 -4.02
CA ARG A 292 9.52 -5.91 -3.72
C ARG A 292 10.11 -4.60 -3.19
N THR A 293 9.89 -3.49 -3.91
CA THR A 293 10.33 -2.17 -3.48
C THR A 293 9.80 -1.79 -2.11
N LEU A 294 8.52 -2.04 -1.82
CA LEU A 294 7.97 -1.73 -0.49
C LEU A 294 8.61 -2.57 0.62
N GLY A 295 8.87 -3.84 0.35
CA GLY A 295 9.56 -4.73 1.29
C GLY A 295 11.03 -4.35 1.50
N GLU A 296 11.73 -3.93 0.45
CA GLU A 296 13.09 -3.38 0.52
C GLU A 296 13.11 -2.09 1.34
N PHE A 297 12.27 -1.13 0.95
CA PHE A 297 12.14 0.16 1.62
C PHE A 297 11.91 0.05 3.13
N MET A 298 10.97 -0.79 3.57
CA MET A 298 10.68 -0.91 5.00
C MET A 298 11.83 -1.58 5.77
N VAL A 299 12.54 -2.52 5.15
CA VAL A 299 13.69 -3.19 5.77
C VAL A 299 14.90 -2.24 5.86
N ASP A 300 15.08 -1.39 4.85
CA ASP A 300 16.16 -0.38 4.84
C ASP A 300 15.94 0.73 5.89
N HIS A 301 14.73 0.84 6.46
CA HIS A 301 14.37 1.85 7.46
C HIS A 301 13.78 1.25 8.75
N LEU A 302 14.32 0.11 9.21
CA LEU A 302 13.93 -0.49 10.50
C LEU A 302 14.51 0.24 11.72
N ASP A 303 15.48 1.14 11.52
CA ASP A 303 16.14 1.85 12.60
C ASP A 303 15.22 2.87 13.31
N LEU A 304 15.42 3.00 14.62
CA LEU A 304 14.62 3.86 15.50
C LEU A 304 14.87 5.35 15.26
N ASP A 305 16.10 5.71 14.90
CA ASP A 305 16.55 7.10 14.77
C ASP A 305 16.55 7.53 13.30
N THR A 306 15.42 7.28 12.65
CA THR A 306 15.15 7.67 11.26
C THR A 306 14.36 8.97 11.20
N GLU A 307 14.59 9.78 10.17
CA GLU A 307 13.78 10.97 9.86
C GLU A 307 12.30 10.64 9.58
N LEU A 308 11.99 9.35 9.42
CA LEU A 308 10.67 8.82 9.12
C LEU A 308 9.82 8.59 10.37
N LYS A 309 10.35 8.81 11.58
CA LYS A 309 9.57 8.72 12.83
C LYS A 309 8.38 9.67 12.80
N HIS A 310 7.20 9.14 13.09
CA HIS A 310 5.90 9.82 13.08
C HIS A 310 5.55 10.44 11.72
N LYS A 311 6.01 9.82 10.63
CA LYS A 311 5.75 10.27 9.26
C LYS A 311 4.83 9.33 8.50
N ARG A 312 4.00 9.92 7.65
CA ARG A 312 3.37 9.24 6.51
C ARG A 312 4.37 9.29 5.36
N VAL A 313 4.66 8.17 4.73
CA VAL A 313 5.76 8.06 3.76
C VAL A 313 5.24 7.51 2.45
N GLY A 314 5.20 8.34 1.41
CA GLY A 314 4.91 7.87 0.06
C GLY A 314 6.18 7.32 -0.58
N VAL A 315 6.07 6.19 -1.29
CA VAL A 315 7.18 5.55 -2.00
C VAL A 315 6.85 5.45 -3.49
N LEU A 316 7.83 5.75 -4.33
CA LEU A 316 7.73 5.80 -5.79
C LEU A 316 8.91 5.06 -6.42
N GLU A 317 8.69 4.33 -7.51
CA GLU A 317 9.75 3.85 -8.40
C GLU A 317 9.96 4.82 -9.56
N ASP A 318 11.21 5.11 -9.92
CA ASP A 318 11.53 5.89 -11.11
C ASP A 318 11.97 4.98 -12.27
N PRO A 319 11.08 4.70 -13.25
CA PRO A 319 11.45 3.89 -14.41
C PRO A 319 12.42 4.61 -15.38
N GLY A 320 12.58 5.93 -15.25
CA GLY A 320 13.41 6.76 -16.13
C GLY A 320 14.85 6.96 -15.65
N ALA A 321 15.13 6.69 -14.37
CA ALA A 321 16.48 6.70 -13.83
C ALA A 321 17.29 5.53 -14.42
N ARG A 322 18.09 5.82 -15.46
CA ARG A 322 19.08 4.86 -15.97
C ARG A 322 20.04 4.52 -14.83
N LYS A 323 20.24 3.22 -14.59
CA LYS A 323 21.24 2.69 -13.64
C LYS A 323 22.65 3.07 -14.06
#